data_AF-A0AAN6MXR6-F1
#
_entry.id   AF-A0AAN6MXR6-F1
#
_cell.length_a   1.000
_cell.length_b   1.000
_cell.length_c   1.000
_cell.angle_alpha   90.00
_cell.angle_beta   90.00
_cell.angle_gamma   90.00
#
_symmetry.space_group_name_H-M   'P 1'
#
loop_
_entity.id
_entity.type
_entity.pdbx_description
1 polymer ?
#
loop_
_entity_poly.entity_id
_entity_poly.type
_entity_poly.pdbx_seq_one_letter_code
_entity_poly.pdbx_strand_id
1 'polypeptide(L)'
;MAYLVEAERGAFAPVGCFVLTITIAERNERFYIPGFYGDYNTYFRKYVEGISGTDTGVKEEADLITLSPIFNPINSDWNLPRRTTIITQLRISRRLIDTIHVKNLRGNRVASKMATQTVALLHGLKAVYAPMPVFFNRPWNGTQLARWFNSGPRGTSGRFQGSTWYYRANPPQRIYNNWLGYEDTGIGGPQWEEEHGRPCLPAMILHPVKDVEPTEPGHFTESKLPY
;
A
#
# COMPACT_ATOMS: atom_id res chain seq x y z
N MET A 1 29.90 -4.94 9.92
CA MET A 1 29.27 -4.61 11.22
C MET A 1 28.33 -3.46 10.97
N ALA A 2 27.01 -3.69 11.01
CA ALA A 2 26.00 -2.69 10.67
C ALA A 2 25.55 -1.94 11.95
N TYR A 3 25.82 -0.64 12.00
CA TYR A 3 25.54 0.24 13.15
C TYR A 3 24.13 0.87 13.13
N LEU A 4 23.17 0.29 12.41
CA LEU A 4 21.75 0.70 12.43
C LEU A 4 20.85 -0.26 13.23
N VAL A 5 21.46 -1.07 14.09
CA VAL A 5 20.74 -2.06 14.90
C VAL A 5 20.23 -1.47 16.22
N GLU A 6 20.65 -0.28 16.68
CA GLU A 6 20.29 0.20 18.03
C GLU A 6 19.39 1.45 18.04
N ALA A 7 19.57 2.44 17.15
CA ALA A 7 18.81 3.69 17.21
C ALA A 7 17.32 3.57 16.81
N GLU A 8 16.96 2.57 15.99
CA GLU A 8 15.58 2.36 15.52
C GLU A 8 15.12 0.90 15.65
N ARG A 9 15.68 0.13 16.60
CA ARG A 9 15.27 -1.27 16.87
C ARG A 9 13.77 -1.42 17.19
N GLY A 10 13.10 -0.33 17.54
CA GLY A 10 11.65 -0.28 17.69
C GLY A 10 10.87 0.15 16.43
N ALA A 11 11.43 0.92 15.50
CA ALA A 11 10.60 1.61 14.50
C ALA A 11 10.29 0.75 13.27
N PHE A 12 11.26 -0.05 12.81
CA PHE A 12 11.13 -0.81 11.55
C PHE A 12 11.18 -2.32 11.81
N ALA A 13 10.12 -2.85 12.45
CA ALA A 13 9.89 -4.29 12.41
C ALA A 13 9.69 -4.72 10.95
N PRO A 14 10.30 -5.84 10.51
CA PRO A 14 10.16 -6.33 9.15
C PRO A 14 8.74 -6.86 8.97
N VAL A 15 7.82 -5.98 8.54
CA VAL A 15 6.49 -6.38 8.07
C VAL A 15 6.73 -7.02 6.71
N GLY A 16 6.90 -8.34 6.75
CA GLY A 16 7.24 -9.24 5.66
C GLY A 16 6.75 -8.84 4.28
N CYS A 17 7.70 -8.91 3.33
CA CYS A 17 7.46 -9.14 1.91
C CYS A 17 6.55 -10.37 1.73
N PHE A 18 5.71 -10.40 0.68
CA PHE A 18 5.36 -11.56 -0.15
C PHE A 18 4.05 -11.32 -0.91
N VAL A 19 4.02 -11.92 -2.12
CA VAL A 19 3.03 -11.81 -3.20
C VAL A 19 1.80 -12.67 -2.93
N LEU A 20 0.62 -12.16 -3.30
CA LEU A 20 -0.63 -12.92 -3.42
C LEU A 20 -1.34 -12.55 -4.72
N THR A 21 -2.05 -13.51 -5.30
CA THR A 21 -2.89 -13.36 -6.50
C THR A 21 -4.17 -14.14 -6.26
N ILE A 22 -5.31 -13.48 -5.99
CA ILE A 22 -6.64 -14.13 -5.94
C ILE A 22 -7.73 -13.19 -6.52
N THR A 23 -8.64 -13.79 -7.28
CA THR A 23 -9.88 -13.24 -7.87
C THR A 23 -11.12 -13.80 -7.13
N ILE A 24 -12.34 -13.25 -7.09
CA ILE A 24 -13.09 -12.15 -7.70
C ILE A 24 -13.69 -11.33 -6.55
N ALA A 25 -13.66 -10.00 -6.70
CA ALA A 25 -14.48 -8.95 -6.09
C ALA A 25 -14.72 -8.87 -4.56
N GLU A 26 -14.75 -9.93 -3.77
CA GLU A 26 -15.08 -9.85 -2.33
C GLU A 26 -13.93 -10.27 -1.41
N ARG A 27 -12.79 -10.66 -1.98
CA ARG A 27 -11.76 -11.42 -1.25
C ARG A 27 -10.36 -10.78 -1.25
N ASN A 28 -10.26 -9.57 -1.82
CA ASN A 28 -9.05 -8.73 -1.84
C ASN A 28 -9.14 -7.55 -0.86
N GLU A 29 -10.00 -7.62 0.15
CA GLU A 29 -10.38 -6.46 0.97
C GLU A 29 -9.47 -6.21 2.18
N ARG A 30 -8.44 -7.04 2.40
CA ARG A 30 -7.64 -7.02 3.63
C ARG A 30 -6.14 -7.00 3.34
N PHE A 31 -5.42 -6.30 4.22
CA PHE A 31 -3.97 -6.33 4.28
C PHE A 31 -3.50 -7.63 4.92
N TYR A 32 -2.43 -8.21 4.38
CA TYR A 32 -1.69 -9.25 5.08
C TYR A 32 -0.76 -8.62 6.11
N ILE A 33 -0.81 -9.10 7.36
CA ILE A 33 -0.06 -8.58 8.50
C ILE A 33 0.66 -9.76 9.18
N PRO A 34 1.96 -9.96 8.94
CA PRO A 34 2.72 -11.09 9.49
C PRO A 34 2.65 -11.19 11.01
N GLY A 35 2.79 -10.07 11.72
CA GLY A 35 2.72 -10.05 13.18
C GLY A 35 1.35 -10.38 13.77
N PHE A 36 0.31 -10.50 12.94
CA PHE A 36 -1.05 -10.89 13.35
C PHE A 36 -1.42 -12.30 12.85
N TYR A 37 -1.07 -12.61 11.60
CA TYR A 37 -1.45 -13.87 10.96
C TYR A 37 -0.38 -14.97 11.01
N GLY A 38 0.86 -14.66 11.41
CA GLY A 38 1.98 -15.60 11.39
C GLY A 38 2.61 -15.70 9.99
N ASP A 39 3.21 -16.84 9.68
CA ASP A 39 3.80 -17.11 8.35
C ASP A 39 2.72 -17.19 7.26
N TYR A 40 3.03 -16.64 6.09
CA TYR A 40 2.06 -16.48 5.00
C TYR A 40 1.51 -17.83 4.51
N ASN A 41 2.38 -18.83 4.36
CA ASN A 41 2.04 -20.14 3.78
C ASN A 41 1.35 -21.07 4.77
N THR A 42 1.02 -20.60 5.97
CA THR A 42 0.37 -21.39 7.02
C THR A 42 -1.14 -21.18 7.05
N TYR A 43 -1.65 -20.62 8.14
CA TYR A 43 -3.07 -20.37 8.36
C TYR A 43 -3.62 -19.34 7.36
N PHE A 44 -2.89 -18.26 7.09
CA PHE A 44 -3.42 -17.18 6.25
C PHE A 44 -3.75 -17.65 4.83
N ARG A 45 -2.82 -18.33 4.15
CA ARG A 45 -3.07 -18.89 2.82
C ARG A 45 -4.26 -19.84 2.81
N LYS A 46 -4.33 -20.78 3.76
CA LYS A 46 -5.47 -21.72 3.87
C LYS A 46 -6.78 -21.02 4.19
N TYR A 47 -6.76 -19.99 5.03
CA TYR A 47 -7.92 -19.15 5.33
C TYR A 47 -8.40 -18.46 4.06
N VAL A 48 -7.50 -17.85 3.29
CA VAL A 48 -7.84 -17.18 2.03
C VAL A 48 -8.31 -18.19 0.97
N GLU A 49 -7.68 -19.35 0.84
CA GLU A 49 -8.11 -20.42 -0.08
C GLU A 49 -9.50 -20.98 0.31
N GLY A 50 -9.73 -21.22 1.61
CA GLY A 50 -10.99 -21.72 2.15
C GLY A 50 -12.17 -20.77 1.93
N ILE A 51 -11.94 -19.46 2.04
CA ILE A 51 -12.97 -18.46 1.68
C ILE A 51 -13.10 -18.27 0.17
N SER A 52 -12.08 -18.63 -0.63
CA SER A 52 -12.01 -18.37 -2.07
C SER A 52 -12.66 -19.43 -2.97
N GLY A 53 -12.94 -20.63 -2.46
CA GLY A 53 -13.52 -21.72 -3.27
C GLY A 53 -12.59 -22.24 -4.37
N THR A 54 -13.03 -23.25 -5.14
CA THR A 54 -12.19 -23.98 -6.10
C THR A 54 -12.13 -23.40 -7.52
N ASP A 55 -13.04 -22.49 -7.87
CA ASP A 55 -13.16 -21.91 -9.21
C ASP A 55 -12.62 -20.47 -9.27
N THR A 56 -11.31 -20.33 -9.04
CA THR A 56 -10.66 -19.03 -8.82
C THR A 56 -9.88 -18.50 -10.03
N GLY A 57 -9.94 -19.20 -11.17
CA GLY A 57 -9.24 -18.83 -12.39
C GLY A 57 -7.74 -18.64 -12.19
N VAL A 58 -7.10 -19.37 -11.25
CA VAL A 58 -5.68 -19.18 -10.84
C VAL A 58 -4.71 -19.14 -12.02
N LYS A 59 -5.05 -19.83 -13.12
CA LYS A 59 -4.24 -19.92 -14.34
C LYS A 59 -4.57 -18.87 -15.40
N GLU A 60 -5.59 -18.05 -15.18
CA GLU A 60 -5.98 -16.96 -16.07
C GLU A 60 -5.21 -15.67 -15.74
N GLU A 61 -4.90 -14.86 -16.74
CA GLU A 61 -4.25 -13.57 -16.53
C GLU A 61 -5.21 -12.55 -15.91
N ALA A 62 -4.71 -11.71 -14.99
CA ALA A 62 -5.54 -10.70 -14.35
C ALA A 62 -5.72 -9.43 -15.18
N ASP A 63 -6.97 -9.02 -15.40
CA ASP A 63 -7.32 -7.75 -16.03
C ASP A 63 -6.92 -6.53 -15.19
N LEU A 64 -6.93 -6.67 -13.87
CA LEU A 64 -6.52 -5.62 -12.94
C LEU A 64 -5.59 -6.20 -11.88
N ILE A 65 -4.42 -5.59 -11.70
CA ILE A 65 -3.54 -5.85 -10.56
C ILE A 65 -3.37 -4.53 -9.79
N THR A 66 -3.75 -4.52 -8.52
CA THR A 66 -3.53 -3.38 -7.62
C THR A 66 -2.38 -3.65 -6.66
N LEU A 67 -1.78 -2.60 -6.11
CA LEU A 67 -0.80 -2.71 -5.01
C LEU A 67 -1.39 -2.39 -3.62
N SER A 68 -2.70 -2.15 -3.56
CA SER A 68 -3.43 -2.09 -2.28
C SER A 68 -4.70 -2.93 -2.37
N PRO A 69 -5.26 -3.35 -1.22
CA PRO A 69 -6.53 -4.06 -1.15
C PRO A 69 -7.65 -3.36 -1.92
N ILE A 70 -8.47 -4.15 -2.59
CA ILE A 70 -9.68 -3.72 -3.28
C ILE A 70 -10.83 -3.95 -2.32
N PHE A 71 -11.47 -2.89 -1.83
CA PHE A 71 -12.52 -2.97 -0.82
C PHE A 71 -13.82 -2.30 -1.28
N ASN A 72 -14.91 -2.65 -0.61
CA ASN A 72 -16.19 -2.01 -0.79
C ASN A 72 -16.25 -0.67 -0.01
N PRO A 73 -16.40 0.49 -0.67
CA PRO A 73 -16.65 1.75 0.04
C PRO A 73 -18.08 1.76 0.59
N ILE A 74 -18.27 1.25 1.80
CA ILE A 74 -19.57 1.23 2.50
C ILE A 74 -20.06 2.66 2.76
N ASN A 75 -21.38 2.88 2.75
CA ASN A 75 -22.07 4.17 2.87
C ASN A 75 -21.84 5.18 1.73
N SER A 76 -21.48 4.73 0.53
CA SER A 76 -21.71 5.57 -0.65
C SER A 76 -23.17 5.42 -1.06
N ASP A 77 -23.96 6.51 -1.07
CA ASP A 77 -25.41 6.59 -1.40
C ASP A 77 -25.79 6.17 -2.83
N TRP A 78 -25.28 5.05 -3.32
CA TRP A 78 -25.35 4.69 -4.73
C TRP A 78 -25.81 3.25 -4.92
N ASN A 79 -26.81 3.07 -5.78
CA ASN A 79 -27.54 1.81 -6.01
C ASN A 79 -26.78 0.74 -6.83
N LEU A 80 -25.47 0.88 -7.06
CA LEU A 80 -24.67 -0.08 -7.85
C LEU A 80 -23.45 -0.59 -7.06
N PRO A 81 -23.13 -1.90 -7.13
CA PRO A 81 -21.93 -2.46 -6.51
C PRO A 81 -20.66 -1.76 -6.98
N ARG A 82 -19.79 -1.40 -6.05
CA ARG A 82 -18.52 -0.70 -6.33
C ARG A 82 -17.37 -1.32 -5.59
N ARG A 83 -16.19 -1.06 -6.14
CA ARG A 83 -14.93 -1.33 -5.49
C ARG A 83 -14.01 -0.14 -5.63
N THR A 84 -13.18 0.03 -4.62
CA THR A 84 -12.15 1.07 -4.60
C THR A 84 -10.86 0.50 -4.05
N THR A 85 -9.77 1.18 -4.36
CA THR A 85 -8.47 0.94 -3.75
C THR A 85 -7.89 2.28 -3.30
N ILE A 86 -7.13 2.26 -2.21
CA ILE A 86 -6.26 3.39 -1.88
C ILE A 86 -5.07 3.33 -2.83
N ILE A 87 -4.69 4.49 -3.39
CA ILE A 87 -3.54 4.68 -4.31
C ILE A 87 -3.78 4.03 -5.68
N THR A 88 -3.50 4.76 -6.77
CA THR A 88 -3.82 4.37 -8.15
C THR A 88 -2.60 3.81 -8.91
N GLN A 89 -1.80 3.00 -8.22
CA GLN A 89 -0.73 2.23 -8.85
C GLN A 89 -1.33 0.88 -9.26
N LEU A 90 -1.52 0.71 -10.57
CA LEU A 90 -2.33 -0.35 -11.15
C LEU A 90 -1.61 -0.91 -12.39
N ARG A 91 -1.76 -2.21 -12.63
CA ARG A 91 -1.65 -2.78 -13.99
C ARG A 91 -3.06 -3.04 -14.50
N ILE A 92 -3.35 -2.60 -15.71
CA ILE A 92 -4.67 -2.69 -16.34
C ILE A 92 -4.52 -3.40 -17.69
N SER A 93 -5.37 -4.39 -17.98
CA SER A 93 -5.41 -5.02 -19.30
C SER A 93 -6.03 -4.10 -20.34
N ARG A 94 -5.67 -4.34 -21.61
CA ARG A 94 -6.29 -3.65 -22.74
C ARG A 94 -7.81 -3.79 -22.74
N ARG A 95 -8.32 -4.99 -22.45
CA ARG A 95 -9.76 -5.25 -22.37
C ARG A 95 -10.46 -4.37 -21.33
N LEU A 96 -9.86 -4.23 -20.15
CA LEU A 96 -10.42 -3.39 -19.09
C LEU A 96 -10.38 -1.90 -19.46
N ILE A 97 -9.28 -1.40 -20.04
CA ILE A 97 -9.19 0.02 -20.44
C ILE A 97 -10.17 0.37 -21.55
N ASP A 98 -10.36 -0.52 -22.54
CA ASP A 98 -11.34 -0.34 -23.62
C ASP A 98 -12.77 -0.33 -23.06
N THR A 99 -13.06 -1.20 -22.08
CA THR A 99 -14.37 -1.23 -21.41
C THR A 99 -14.63 0.07 -20.64
N ILE A 100 -13.63 0.57 -19.92
CA ILE A 100 -13.70 1.87 -19.21
C ILE A 100 -13.94 3.00 -20.21
N HIS A 101 -13.24 3.00 -21.35
CA HIS A 101 -13.41 3.98 -22.41
C HIS A 101 -14.87 4.02 -22.92
N VAL A 102 -15.46 2.86 -23.25
CA VAL A 102 -16.86 2.78 -23.68
C VAL A 102 -17.82 3.27 -22.59
N LYS A 103 -17.56 2.96 -21.32
CA LYS A 103 -18.38 3.46 -20.19
C LYS A 103 -18.33 4.97 -20.08
N ASN A 104 -17.15 5.58 -20.26
CA ASN A 104 -16.95 7.02 -20.27
C ASN A 104 -17.70 7.68 -21.45
N LEU A 105 -17.62 7.11 -22.66
CA LEU A 105 -18.37 7.62 -23.83
C LEU A 105 -19.89 7.59 -23.61
N ARG A 106 -20.39 6.62 -22.84
CA ARG A 106 -21.81 6.52 -22.44
C ARG A 106 -22.20 7.44 -21.27
N GLY A 107 -21.29 8.31 -20.82
CA GLY A 107 -21.54 9.26 -19.74
C GLY A 107 -21.46 8.66 -18.33
N ASN A 108 -21.09 7.39 -18.16
CA ASN A 108 -20.88 6.81 -16.84
C ASN A 108 -19.58 7.36 -16.24
N ARG A 109 -19.63 7.83 -15.00
CA ARG A 109 -18.47 8.36 -14.29
C ARG A 109 -18.38 7.76 -12.89
N VAL A 110 -17.16 7.50 -12.47
CA VAL A 110 -16.83 7.07 -11.11
C VAL A 110 -15.51 7.74 -10.73
N ALA A 111 -15.26 7.91 -9.43
CA ALA A 111 -14.00 8.50 -8.98
C ALA A 111 -12.79 7.68 -9.49
N SER A 112 -11.65 8.35 -9.72
CA SER A 112 -10.46 7.74 -10.33
C SER A 112 -9.94 6.50 -9.56
N LYS A 113 -10.02 6.52 -8.22
CA LYS A 113 -9.66 5.40 -7.31
C LYS A 113 -10.67 4.24 -7.31
N MET A 114 -11.75 4.35 -8.08
CA MET A 114 -12.84 3.37 -8.13
C MET A 114 -13.06 2.81 -9.53
N ALA A 115 -12.75 3.59 -10.57
CA ALA A 115 -13.16 3.31 -11.94
C ALA A 115 -12.72 1.91 -12.41
N THR A 116 -11.44 1.57 -12.24
CA THR A 116 -10.90 0.29 -12.73
C THR A 116 -11.44 -0.90 -11.96
N GLN A 117 -11.52 -0.82 -10.63
CA GLN A 117 -12.02 -1.89 -9.77
C GLN A 117 -13.53 -2.10 -9.95
N THR A 118 -14.28 -1.01 -10.07
CA THR A 118 -15.74 -1.05 -10.26
C THR A 118 -16.10 -1.57 -11.64
N VAL A 119 -15.44 -1.12 -12.71
CA VAL A 119 -15.69 -1.64 -14.06
C VAL A 119 -15.26 -3.10 -14.17
N ALA A 120 -14.14 -3.49 -13.56
CA ALA A 120 -13.74 -4.89 -13.51
C ALA A 120 -14.82 -5.77 -12.83
N LEU A 121 -15.34 -5.32 -11.68
CA LEU A 121 -16.45 -6.00 -10.99
C LEU A 121 -17.70 -6.12 -11.87
N LEU A 122 -18.18 -5.01 -12.42
CA LEU A 122 -19.45 -4.98 -13.18
C LEU A 122 -19.39 -5.79 -14.48
N HIS A 123 -18.20 -6.11 -14.98
CA HIS A 123 -17.99 -6.86 -16.21
C HIS A 123 -17.40 -8.27 -15.99
N GLY A 124 -17.32 -8.74 -14.73
CA GLY A 124 -16.78 -10.07 -14.41
C GLY A 124 -15.31 -10.25 -14.79
N LEU A 125 -14.53 -9.17 -14.81
CA LEU A 125 -13.12 -9.19 -15.17
C LEU A 125 -12.24 -9.57 -13.97
N LYS A 126 -11.10 -10.22 -14.24
CA LYS A 126 -10.21 -10.75 -13.20
C LYS A 126 -9.44 -9.61 -12.53
N ALA A 127 -9.77 -9.30 -11.28
CA ALA A 127 -9.07 -8.29 -10.47
C ALA A 127 -8.39 -8.92 -9.25
N VAL A 128 -7.09 -8.66 -9.09
CA VAL A 128 -6.26 -9.20 -8.01
C VAL A 128 -5.51 -8.07 -7.30
N TYR A 129 -5.25 -8.25 -6.02
CA TYR A 129 -4.33 -7.42 -5.25
C TYR A 129 -3.00 -8.16 -5.10
N ALA A 130 -1.91 -7.55 -5.56
CA ALA A 130 -0.54 -8.02 -5.35
C ALA A 130 0.09 -7.29 -4.15
N PRO A 131 0.12 -7.90 -2.96
CA PRO A 131 0.76 -7.32 -1.79
C PRO A 131 2.25 -7.05 -2.01
N MET A 132 2.69 -5.94 -1.42
CA MET A 132 4.08 -5.52 -1.38
C MET A 132 4.45 -5.10 0.06
N PRO A 133 5.75 -5.13 0.43
CA PRO A 133 6.17 -4.64 1.73
C PRO A 133 5.79 -3.17 1.94
N VAL A 134 5.13 -2.89 3.06
CA VAL A 134 4.88 -1.52 3.54
C VAL A 134 5.43 -1.43 4.95
N PHE A 135 6.40 -0.54 5.14
CA PHE A 135 7.04 -0.33 6.44
C PHE A 135 6.40 0.86 7.14
N PHE A 136 6.58 0.93 8.47
CA PHE A 136 6.09 2.03 9.28
C PHE A 136 7.23 2.66 10.07
N ASN A 137 7.13 3.95 10.36
CA ASN A 137 8.10 4.70 11.15
C ASN A 137 7.91 4.58 12.67
N ARG A 138 7.12 3.61 13.13
CA ARG A 138 6.86 3.36 14.55
C ARG A 138 6.57 1.88 14.81
N PRO A 139 6.91 1.36 16.01
CA PRO A 139 6.57 0.01 16.42
C PRO A 139 5.06 -0.13 16.49
N TRP A 140 4.48 -0.78 15.49
CA TRP A 140 3.12 -1.28 15.60
C TRP A 140 3.16 -2.77 15.89
N ASN A 141 2.36 -3.24 16.86
CA ASN A 141 2.11 -4.67 16.97
C ASN A 141 1.07 -5.12 15.94
N GLY A 142 1.08 -6.43 15.62
CA GLY A 142 0.20 -6.99 14.59
C GLY A 142 -1.29 -6.74 14.87
N THR A 143 -1.73 -6.85 16.12
CA THR A 143 -3.11 -6.61 16.53
C THR A 143 -3.55 -5.17 16.32
N GLN A 144 -2.67 -4.19 16.58
CA GLN A 144 -2.92 -2.79 16.30
C GLN A 144 -3.03 -2.55 14.80
N LEU A 145 -2.11 -3.10 13.99
CA LEU A 145 -2.20 -3.00 12.52
C LEU A 145 -3.51 -3.61 12.02
N ALA A 146 -3.87 -4.80 12.49
CA ALA A 146 -5.11 -5.47 12.09
C ALA A 146 -6.34 -4.64 12.48
N ARG A 147 -6.32 -4.01 13.65
CA ARG A 147 -7.35 -3.07 14.07
C ARG A 147 -7.43 -1.84 13.15
N TRP A 148 -6.33 -1.25 12.71
CA TRP A 148 -6.40 -0.01 11.91
C TRP A 148 -6.54 -0.23 10.40
N PHE A 149 -6.15 -1.38 9.88
CA PHE A 149 -6.12 -1.65 8.44
C PHE A 149 -7.10 -2.73 8.00
N ASN A 150 -7.52 -3.60 8.92
CA ASN A 150 -8.44 -4.71 8.66
C ASN A 150 -9.68 -4.68 9.58
N SER A 151 -10.01 -3.53 10.18
CA SER A 151 -11.29 -3.39 10.90
C SER A 151 -12.43 -3.69 9.93
N GLY A 152 -13.44 -4.42 10.41
CA GLY A 152 -14.53 -5.00 9.61
C GLY A 152 -15.41 -3.99 8.85
N PRO A 153 -16.69 -4.31 8.54
CA PRO A 153 -17.54 -3.48 7.66
C PRO A 153 -17.74 -2.02 8.10
N ARG A 154 -17.37 -1.66 9.33
CA ARG A 154 -17.46 -0.28 9.88
C ARG A 154 -16.10 0.26 10.34
N GLY A 155 -15.03 -0.39 9.91
CA GLY A 155 -13.67 -0.06 10.26
C GLY A 155 -13.14 1.16 9.53
N THR A 156 -12.47 2.06 10.24
CA THR A 156 -11.66 3.11 9.62
C THR A 156 -10.34 2.52 9.14
N SER A 157 -10.25 2.13 7.86
CA SER A 157 -8.97 1.91 7.19
C SER A 157 -8.33 3.27 6.91
N GLY A 158 -7.12 3.58 7.39
CA GLY A 158 -6.56 4.89 7.02
C GLY A 158 -5.34 5.47 7.72
N ARG A 159 -4.64 4.76 8.62
CA ARG A 159 -3.49 5.36 9.34
C ARG A 159 -2.17 5.25 8.58
N PHE A 160 -2.13 5.76 7.35
CA PHE A 160 -0.98 5.65 6.45
C PHE A 160 0.10 6.73 6.60
N GLN A 161 -0.11 7.77 7.42
CA GLN A 161 0.83 8.90 7.56
C GLN A 161 2.27 8.46 7.87
N GLY A 162 2.40 7.45 8.73
CA GLY A 162 3.69 6.89 9.14
C GLY A 162 4.15 5.69 8.31
N SER A 163 3.53 5.41 7.17
CA SER A 163 3.89 4.27 6.31
C SER A 163 4.91 4.66 5.23
N THR A 164 5.57 3.71 4.57
CA THR A 164 6.35 3.98 3.35
C THR A 164 5.46 4.10 2.09
N TRP A 165 4.15 3.93 2.23
CA TRP A 165 3.24 3.83 1.09
C TRP A 165 1.93 4.60 1.29
N TYR A 166 1.94 5.90 1.00
CA TYR A 166 0.77 6.75 0.82
C TYR A 166 1.16 8.14 0.34
N TYR A 167 0.29 8.79 -0.43
CA TYR A 167 0.60 10.10 -1.00
C TYR A 167 0.77 11.22 0.04
N ARG A 168 0.26 11.04 1.26
CA ARG A 168 0.56 11.94 2.40
C ARG A 168 1.53 11.37 3.41
N ALA A 169 2.17 10.23 3.12
CA ALA A 169 3.10 9.67 4.07
C ALA A 169 4.37 10.54 4.17
N ASN A 170 4.86 10.74 5.40
CA ASN A 170 6.13 11.44 5.62
C ASN A 170 7.36 10.57 5.36
N PRO A 171 7.39 9.26 5.74
CA PRO A 171 8.60 8.45 5.59
C PRO A 171 9.21 8.38 4.20
N PRO A 172 8.46 8.32 3.08
CA PRO A 172 9.05 8.20 1.74
C PRO A 172 10.06 9.29 1.41
N GLN A 173 9.69 10.57 1.58
CA GLN A 173 10.59 11.70 1.30
C GLN A 173 11.76 11.71 2.27
N ARG A 174 11.46 11.60 3.58
CA ARG A 174 12.48 11.62 4.64
C ARG A 174 13.56 10.58 4.41
N ILE A 175 13.16 9.32 4.26
CA ILE A 175 14.07 8.19 4.05
C ILE A 175 14.92 8.39 2.78
N TYR A 176 14.32 8.93 1.72
CA TYR A 176 15.02 9.18 0.47
C TYR A 176 16.06 10.31 0.62
N ASN A 177 15.72 11.40 1.31
CA ASN A 177 16.64 12.49 1.64
C ASN A 177 17.83 11.96 2.45
N ASN A 178 17.57 11.21 3.53
CA ASN A 178 18.62 10.63 4.36
C ASN A 178 19.52 9.68 3.55
N TRP A 179 18.96 8.90 2.63
CA TRP A 179 19.72 8.00 1.76
C TRP A 179 20.63 8.74 0.77
N LEU A 180 20.23 9.92 0.31
CA LEU A 180 21.08 10.81 -0.49
C LEU A 180 22.15 11.52 0.35
N GLY A 181 22.08 11.45 1.68
CA GLY A 181 22.96 12.14 2.61
C GLY A 181 22.52 13.55 2.95
N TYR A 182 21.28 13.91 2.60
CA TYR A 182 20.67 15.18 2.99
C TYR A 182 20.12 15.09 4.41
N GLU A 183 20.21 16.20 5.15
CA GLU A 183 19.66 16.27 6.50
C GLU A 183 18.13 16.29 6.42
N ASP A 184 17.47 15.41 7.16
CA ASP A 184 16.03 15.45 7.33
C ASP A 184 15.65 14.86 8.68
N THR A 185 14.88 15.60 9.46
CA THR A 185 14.40 15.17 10.77
C THR A 185 15.55 14.78 11.70
N GLY A 186 16.67 15.49 11.62
CA GLY A 186 17.87 15.28 12.44
C GLY A 186 18.70 14.05 12.07
N ILE A 187 18.49 13.46 10.88
CA ILE A 187 19.28 12.34 10.35
C ILE A 187 19.90 12.76 9.02
N GLY A 188 21.10 12.27 8.71
CA GLY A 188 21.82 12.61 7.48
C GLY A 188 22.53 13.96 7.55
N GLY A 189 23.13 14.38 6.45
CA GLY A 189 24.04 15.52 6.41
C GLY A 189 25.49 15.13 6.81
N PRO A 190 26.50 15.93 6.42
CA PRO A 190 27.90 15.57 6.60
C PRO A 190 28.32 15.28 8.05
N GLN A 191 27.83 16.09 9.00
CA GLN A 191 28.16 15.94 10.42
C GLN A 191 27.56 14.65 11.01
N TRP A 192 26.32 14.33 10.65
CA TRP A 192 25.66 13.11 11.12
C TRP A 192 26.32 11.87 10.54
N GLU A 193 26.66 11.90 9.24
CA GLU A 193 27.33 10.80 8.54
C GLU A 193 28.76 10.55 9.06
N GLU A 194 29.47 11.56 9.56
CA GLU A 194 30.80 11.37 10.18
C GLU A 194 30.73 10.50 11.44
N GLU A 195 29.68 10.67 12.24
CA GLU A 195 29.48 9.92 13.50
C GLU A 195 28.77 8.56 13.27
N HIS A 196 27.78 8.51 12.37
CA HIS A 196 26.87 7.36 12.23
C HIS A 196 27.05 6.57 10.92
N GLY A 197 27.77 7.14 9.95
CA GLY A 197 27.85 6.63 8.58
C GLY A 197 26.57 6.89 7.76
N ARG A 198 26.59 6.53 6.48
CA ARG A 198 25.40 6.67 5.60
C ARG A 198 24.32 5.65 5.95
N PRO A 199 23.03 6.03 5.97
CA PRO A 199 21.94 5.10 6.23
C PRO A 199 21.90 3.93 5.25
N CYS A 200 21.85 2.70 5.79
CA CYS A 200 21.68 1.47 5.01
C CYS A 200 20.24 0.97 5.17
N LEU A 201 19.48 0.96 4.08
CA LEU A 201 18.06 0.63 4.07
C LEU A 201 17.81 -0.76 3.45
N PRO A 202 16.84 -1.54 3.95
CA PRO A 202 16.41 -2.75 3.26
C PRO A 202 15.76 -2.41 1.91
N ALA A 203 15.65 -3.39 1.03
CA ALA A 203 14.86 -3.25 -0.19
C ALA A 203 13.41 -2.87 0.17
N MET A 204 12.98 -1.70 -0.30
CA MET A 204 11.68 -1.12 0.06
C MET A 204 11.04 -0.44 -1.13
N ILE A 205 9.71 -0.43 -1.13
CA ILE A 205 8.93 0.39 -2.04
C ILE A 205 8.51 1.65 -1.29
N LEU A 206 8.86 2.80 -1.88
CA LEU A 206 8.45 4.11 -1.42
C LEU A 206 7.33 4.61 -2.32
N HIS A 207 6.33 5.26 -1.73
CA HIS A 207 5.42 6.10 -2.53
C HIS A 207 6.26 7.14 -3.29
N PRO A 208 5.92 7.50 -4.54
CA PRO A 208 6.68 8.46 -5.32
C PRO A 208 7.11 9.69 -4.53
N VAL A 209 8.43 9.86 -4.47
CA VAL A 209 9.14 11.01 -3.91
C VAL A 209 9.14 12.11 -4.95
N LYS A 210 8.89 13.35 -4.55
CA LYS A 210 8.73 14.49 -5.45
C LYS A 210 9.76 15.56 -5.11
N ASP A 211 10.16 16.33 -6.10
CA ASP A 211 10.91 17.58 -5.92
C ASP A 211 12.12 17.40 -4.99
N VAL A 212 12.99 16.45 -5.34
CA VAL A 212 14.18 16.12 -4.55
C VAL A 212 15.28 17.13 -4.82
N GLU A 213 15.61 17.92 -3.80
CA GLU A 213 16.68 18.90 -3.80
C GLU A 213 17.50 18.76 -2.50
N PRO A 214 18.76 19.24 -2.46
CA PRO A 214 19.51 19.33 -1.22
C PRO A 214 18.71 20.08 -0.15
N THR A 215 18.67 19.51 1.06
CA THR A 215 17.93 20.12 2.17
C THR A 215 18.77 21.18 2.87
N GLU A 216 18.09 22.20 3.39
CA GLU A 216 18.70 23.18 4.28
C GLU A 216 18.95 22.58 5.68
N PRO A 217 19.92 23.10 6.45
CA PRO A 217 20.16 22.64 7.82
C PRO A 217 18.89 22.72 8.68
N GLY A 218 18.62 21.69 9.47
CA GLY A 218 17.41 21.59 10.30
C GLY A 218 16.12 21.28 9.53
N HIS A 219 16.21 20.84 8.26
CA HIS A 219 15.04 20.48 7.46
C HIS A 219 14.21 19.37 8.12
N PHE A 220 12.89 19.49 7.98
CA PHE A 220 11.94 18.54 8.53
C PHE A 220 10.83 18.25 7.53
N THR A 221 10.80 17.02 6.99
CA THR A 221 9.76 16.60 6.06
C THR A 221 8.38 16.57 6.72
N GLU A 222 7.45 17.34 6.16
CA GLU A 222 6.02 17.26 6.48
C GLU A 222 5.19 17.20 5.21
N SER A 223 4.28 16.22 5.15
CA SER A 223 3.25 16.22 4.11
C SER A 223 2.10 17.17 4.51
N LYS A 224 2.31 18.47 4.30
CA LYS A 224 1.22 19.46 4.30
C LYS A 224 0.62 19.52 2.91
N LEU A 225 -0.71 19.49 2.82
CA LEU A 225 -1.37 19.86 1.58
C LEU A 225 -1.61 21.37 1.59
N PRO A 226 -1.58 22.02 0.41
CA PRO A 226 -1.93 23.43 0.29
C PRO A 226 -3.44 23.56 0.46
N TYR A 227 -3.90 23.73 1.69
CA TYR A 227 -5.25 24.21 1.99
C TYR A 227 -5.28 24.91 3.34
#